data_AF-A0A3C2ALP0-F1
#
_entry.id   AF-A0A3C2ALP0-F1
#
_cell.length_a   1.000
_cell.length_b   1.000
_cell.length_c   1.000
_cell.angle_alpha   90.00
_cell.angle_beta   90.00
_cell.angle_gamma   90.00
#
_symmetry.space_group_name_H-M   'P 1'
#
loop_
_entity.id
_entity.type
_entity.pdbx_description
1 polymer ?
#
loop_
_entity_poly.entity_id
_entity_poly.type
_entity_poly.pdbx_seq_one_letter_code
_entity_poly.pdbx_strand_id
1 'polypeptide(L)'
;MICIGCEQKPKTKTNRPINPNGDSELALLMRNMFSESDSLKQLVIAGKSLSGLQRFEEIHTAIATDPTVRGPVFDAFSDVYIDAIRRLESSDSASVMKFNNMVTQCMNCHSEFCPGPRKKIKQLYIN
;
A
#
# COMPACT_ATOMS: atom_id res chain seq x y z
N MET A 1 -1.82 42.96 -42.04
CA MET A 1 -2.73 41.86 -41.65
C MET A 1 -2.25 40.60 -42.37
N ILE A 2 -1.90 39.48 -41.78
CA ILE A 2 -2.17 38.87 -40.47
C ILE A 2 -0.97 37.95 -40.17
N CYS A 3 -0.46 38.02 -38.93
CA CYS A 3 0.42 37.00 -38.36
C CYS A 3 -0.36 35.69 -38.22
N ILE A 4 0.14 34.58 -38.77
CA ILE A 4 -0.41 33.25 -38.44
C ILE A 4 0.69 32.48 -37.74
N GLY A 5 0.54 32.41 -36.42
CA GLY A 5 1.39 31.64 -35.53
C GLY A 5 1.22 30.15 -35.77
N CYS A 6 2.32 29.43 -35.63
CA CYS A 6 2.35 27.98 -35.61
C CYS A 6 1.67 27.50 -34.31
N GLU A 7 0.52 26.83 -34.44
CA GLU A 7 -0.19 26.18 -33.34
C GLU A 7 0.66 25.05 -32.76
N GLN A 8 1.14 25.24 -31.53
CA GLN A 8 1.78 24.16 -30.78
C GLN A 8 0.69 23.22 -30.27
N LYS A 9 0.59 22.04 -30.89
CA LYS A 9 -0.25 20.95 -30.41
C LYS A 9 0.14 20.59 -28.96
N PRO A 10 -0.82 20.43 -28.04
CA PRO A 10 -0.51 20.05 -26.66
C PRO A 10 0.11 18.66 -26.64
N LYS A 11 1.32 18.55 -26.09
CA LYS A 11 1.97 17.27 -25.83
C LYS A 11 1.22 16.58 -24.69
N THR A 12 0.36 15.63 -25.03
CA THR A 12 -0.20 14.68 -24.07
C THR A 12 0.96 13.95 -23.41
N LYS A 13 1.19 14.20 -22.11
CA LYS A 13 2.17 13.46 -21.31
C LYS A 13 1.68 12.02 -21.20
N THR A 14 2.14 11.14 -22.08
CA THR A 14 2.07 9.70 -21.86
C THR A 14 2.94 9.37 -20.65
N ASN A 15 2.28 9.21 -19.49
CA ASN A 15 2.89 8.58 -18.32
C ASN A 15 3.33 7.18 -18.74
N ARG A 16 4.64 6.98 -18.87
CA ARG A 16 5.19 5.63 -18.99
C ARG A 16 4.85 4.90 -17.69
N PRO A 17 4.35 3.65 -17.72
CA PRO A 17 4.20 2.89 -16.50
C PRO A 17 5.57 2.83 -15.81
N ILE A 18 5.61 3.27 -14.55
CA ILE A 18 6.83 3.26 -13.73
C ILE A 18 7.35 1.80 -13.58
N ASN A 19 6.45 0.82 -13.73
CA ASN A 19 6.73 -0.60 -13.64
C ASN A 19 6.93 -1.22 -15.04
N PRO A 20 8.11 -1.80 -15.35
CA PRO A 20 8.34 -2.51 -16.61
C PRO A 20 7.43 -3.74 -16.82
N ASN A 21 6.81 -4.27 -15.76
CA ASN A 21 5.89 -5.41 -15.82
C ASN A 21 4.41 -5.02 -15.93
N GLY A 22 4.09 -3.72 -16.06
CA GLY A 22 2.73 -3.24 -15.92
C GLY A 22 2.20 -3.33 -14.48
N ASP A 23 0.97 -2.92 -14.28
CA ASP A 23 0.35 -2.84 -12.96
C ASP A 23 -0.79 -3.84 -12.83
N SER A 24 -0.54 -4.99 -12.19
CA SER A 24 -1.61 -5.91 -11.81
C SER A 24 -2.52 -5.30 -10.74
N GLU A 25 -3.73 -5.84 -10.59
CA GLU A 25 -4.66 -5.40 -9.55
C GLU A 25 -4.02 -5.50 -8.16
N LEU A 26 -3.29 -6.59 -7.89
CA LEU A 26 -2.58 -6.75 -6.63
C LEU A 26 -1.46 -5.72 -6.46
N ALA A 27 -0.69 -5.43 -7.52
CA ALA A 27 0.36 -4.41 -7.45
C ALA A 27 -0.20 -3.01 -7.18
N LEU A 28 -1.36 -2.68 -7.77
CA LEU A 28 -2.08 -1.44 -7.49
C LEU A 28 -2.57 -1.41 -6.05
N LEU A 29 -3.15 -2.50 -5.56
CA LEU A 29 -3.61 -2.63 -4.18
C LEU A 29 -2.47 -2.47 -3.17
N MET A 30 -1.30 -3.05 -3.42
CA MET A 30 -0.13 -2.92 -2.55
C MET A 30 0.39 -1.48 -2.46
N ARG A 31 0.33 -0.72 -3.57
CA ARG A 31 0.62 0.73 -3.54
C ARG A 31 -0.46 1.50 -2.77
N ASN A 32 -1.72 1.08 -2.98
CA ASN A 32 -2.89 1.31 -2.14
C ASN A 32 -2.54 1.39 -0.65
N MET A 33 -2.31 0.19 -0.12
CA MET A 33 -2.00 -0.13 1.26
C MET A 33 -0.81 0.66 1.80
N PHE A 34 0.25 0.82 1.00
CA PHE A 34 1.42 1.60 1.42
C PHE A 34 1.07 3.08 1.62
N SER A 35 0.34 3.69 0.69
CA SER A 35 -0.05 5.11 0.75
C SER A 35 -0.93 5.41 1.96
N GLU A 36 -1.90 4.53 2.22
CA GLU A 36 -2.75 4.62 3.39
C GLU A 36 -1.95 4.41 4.68
N SER A 37 -1.04 3.43 4.72
CA SER A 37 -0.17 3.21 5.88
C SER A 37 0.74 4.41 6.18
N ASP A 38 1.26 5.08 5.15
CA ASP A 38 2.08 6.29 5.31
C ASP A 38 1.25 7.46 5.87
N SER A 39 0.00 7.59 5.43
CA SER A 39 -0.95 8.58 5.97
C SER A 39 -1.32 8.26 7.42
N LEU A 40 -1.59 7.00 7.73
CA LEU A 40 -1.86 6.52 9.09
C LEU A 40 -0.70 6.75 10.03
N LYS A 41 0.55 6.58 9.56
CA LYS A 41 1.76 6.90 10.32
C LYS A 41 1.71 8.33 10.87
N GLN A 42 1.32 9.29 10.03
CA GLN A 42 1.24 10.71 10.44
C GLN A 42 0.16 10.94 11.49
N LEU A 43 -0.98 10.26 11.39
CA LEU A 43 -2.05 10.34 12.39
C LEU A 43 -1.62 9.75 13.74
N VAL A 44 -0.92 8.62 13.71
CA VAL A 44 -0.37 7.98 14.91
C VAL A 44 0.66 8.88 15.60
N ILE A 45 1.59 9.46 14.84
CA ILE A 45 2.59 10.41 15.37
C ILE A 45 1.92 11.64 15.98
N ALA A 46 0.85 12.14 15.36
CA ALA A 46 0.08 13.28 15.85
C ALA A 46 -0.85 12.94 17.03
N GLY A 47 -0.90 11.69 17.48
CA GLY A 47 -1.80 11.25 18.56
C GLY A 47 -3.28 11.39 18.21
N LYS A 48 -3.64 11.36 16.92
CA LYS A 48 -5.01 11.48 16.46
C LYS A 48 -5.74 10.14 16.55
N SER A 49 -7.06 10.21 16.74
CA SER A 49 -7.92 9.02 16.67
C SER A 49 -7.89 8.41 15.27
N LEU A 50 -7.88 7.09 15.22
CA LEU A 50 -7.93 6.29 14.00
C LEU A 50 -9.34 5.68 13.91
N SER A 51 -10.08 6.00 12.85
CA SER A 51 -11.43 5.47 12.62
C SER A 51 -11.74 5.44 11.13
N GLY A 52 -12.56 4.51 10.70
CA GLY A 52 -12.92 4.29 9.30
C GLY A 52 -11.77 3.74 8.47
N LEU A 53 -10.90 2.89 9.04
CA LEU A 53 -9.72 2.41 8.33
C LEU A 53 -10.11 1.46 7.20
N GLN A 54 -9.53 1.64 6.00
CA GLN A 54 -9.69 0.67 4.92
C GLN A 54 -9.03 -0.66 5.32
N ARG A 55 -9.77 -1.75 5.20
CA ARG A 55 -9.33 -3.08 5.61
C ARG A 55 -8.68 -3.90 4.50
N PHE A 56 -8.77 -3.43 3.25
CA PHE A 56 -8.16 -4.06 2.06
C PHE A 56 -8.57 -5.52 1.83
N GLU A 57 -9.85 -5.83 2.03
CA GLU A 57 -10.41 -7.18 1.81
C GLU A 57 -10.19 -7.65 0.36
N GLU A 58 -10.03 -6.72 -0.58
CA GLU A 58 -9.74 -7.00 -1.99
C GLU A 58 -8.43 -7.77 -2.19
N ILE A 59 -7.56 -7.82 -1.18
CA ILE A 59 -6.29 -8.56 -1.21
C ILE A 59 -6.49 -10.05 -1.52
N HIS A 60 -7.61 -10.64 -1.09
CA HIS A 60 -7.92 -12.04 -1.34
C HIS A 60 -8.30 -12.32 -2.80
N THR A 61 -8.85 -11.33 -3.51
CA THR A 61 -9.38 -11.52 -4.86
C THR A 61 -8.56 -10.87 -5.96
N ALA A 62 -7.70 -9.91 -5.64
CA ALA A 62 -6.95 -9.14 -6.64
C ALA A 62 -6.10 -10.03 -7.57
N ILE A 63 -6.07 -9.77 -8.86
CA ILE A 63 -5.21 -10.53 -9.76
C ILE A 63 -3.73 -10.15 -9.55
N ALA A 64 -2.88 -11.14 -9.28
CA ALA A 64 -1.44 -10.98 -9.12
C ALA A 64 -0.71 -10.98 -10.47
N THR A 65 0.43 -10.30 -10.58
CA THR A 65 1.29 -10.36 -11.78
C THR A 65 1.84 -11.78 -11.96
N ASP A 66 2.27 -12.40 -10.86
CA ASP A 66 2.67 -13.80 -10.82
C ASP A 66 1.56 -14.59 -10.10
N PRO A 67 0.83 -15.48 -10.78
CA PRO A 67 -0.25 -16.25 -10.18
C PRO A 67 0.26 -17.25 -9.13
N THR A 68 1.55 -17.63 -9.15
CA THR A 68 2.13 -18.59 -8.19
C THR A 68 2.23 -18.05 -6.76
N VAL A 69 2.13 -16.72 -6.60
CA VAL A 69 2.05 -16.06 -5.29
C VAL A 69 0.73 -16.40 -4.58
N ARG A 70 -0.32 -16.81 -5.32
CA ARG A 70 -1.62 -17.13 -4.73
C ARG A 70 -1.63 -18.51 -4.06
N GLY A 71 -2.27 -18.60 -2.91
CA GLY A 71 -2.47 -19.84 -2.18
C GLY A 71 -2.65 -19.64 -0.67
N PRO A 72 -2.81 -20.74 0.09
CA PRO A 72 -3.17 -20.68 1.51
C PRO A 72 -2.18 -19.88 2.38
N VAL A 73 -0.90 -19.88 2.03
CA VAL A 73 0.13 -19.11 2.75
C VAL A 73 -0.08 -17.60 2.55
N PHE A 74 -0.37 -17.17 1.32
CA PHE A 74 -0.65 -15.77 1.02
C PHE A 74 -1.94 -15.31 1.70
N ASP A 75 -2.98 -16.14 1.70
CA ASP A 75 -4.25 -15.84 2.37
C ASP A 75 -4.06 -15.69 3.87
N ALA A 76 -3.28 -16.58 4.51
CA ALA A 76 -2.97 -16.46 5.94
C ALA A 76 -2.24 -15.17 6.30
N PHE A 77 -1.27 -14.73 5.48
CA PHE A 77 -0.63 -13.43 5.68
C PHE A 77 -1.59 -12.27 5.49
N SER A 78 -2.50 -12.38 4.52
CA SER A 78 -3.52 -11.38 4.25
C SER A 78 -4.48 -11.24 5.44
N ASP A 79 -4.97 -12.35 5.99
CA ASP A 79 -5.83 -12.38 7.17
C ASP A 79 -5.17 -11.71 8.38
N VAL A 80 -3.90 -12.05 8.65
CA VAL A 80 -3.15 -11.48 9.79
C VAL A 80 -2.91 -9.97 9.61
N TYR A 81 -2.67 -9.50 8.39
CA TYR A 81 -2.58 -8.06 8.10
C TYR A 81 -3.92 -7.34 8.34
N ILE A 82 -5.01 -7.91 7.83
CA ILE A 82 -6.37 -7.37 7.99
C ILE A 82 -6.74 -7.27 9.47
N ASP A 83 -6.40 -8.30 10.25
CA ASP A 83 -6.59 -8.29 11.71
C ASP A 83 -5.72 -7.25 12.42
N ALA A 84 -4.50 -6.99 11.93
CA ALA A 84 -3.67 -5.93 12.47
C ALA A 84 -4.30 -4.54 12.25
N ILE A 85 -4.95 -4.29 11.11
CA ILE A 85 -5.72 -3.04 10.88
C ILE A 85 -6.89 -2.94 11.86
N ARG A 86 -7.67 -4.01 12.03
CA ARG A 86 -8.79 -4.04 13.01
C ARG A 86 -8.32 -3.68 14.41
N ARG A 87 -7.16 -4.22 14.82
CA ARG A 87 -6.56 -3.92 16.13
C ARG A 87 -6.07 -2.48 16.21
N LEU A 88 -5.50 -1.94 15.13
CA LEU A 88 -5.05 -0.56 15.06
C LEU A 88 -6.19 0.45 15.27
N GLU A 89 -7.37 0.16 14.73
CA GLU A 89 -8.56 1.02 14.86
C GLU A 89 -9.18 1.02 16.27
N SER A 90 -8.82 0.06 17.13
CA SER A 90 -9.36 0.00 18.49
C SER A 90 -8.81 1.12 19.40
N SER A 91 -9.69 1.71 20.21
CA SER A 91 -9.54 3.02 20.87
C SER A 91 -8.61 3.05 22.11
N ASP A 92 -7.53 2.27 22.15
CA ASP A 92 -6.59 2.31 23.28
C ASP A 92 -5.32 3.14 22.98
N SER A 93 -4.53 3.38 24.03
CA SER A 93 -3.33 4.20 23.97
C SER A 93 -2.14 3.54 23.25
N ALA A 94 -2.27 2.29 22.77
CA ALA A 94 -1.18 1.53 22.18
C ALA A 94 -1.04 1.71 20.66
N SER A 95 -1.51 2.83 20.09
CA SER A 95 -1.55 3.07 18.63
C SER A 95 -0.21 2.92 17.93
N VAL A 96 0.91 3.39 18.54
CA VAL A 96 2.27 3.20 17.97
C VAL A 96 2.65 1.72 17.90
N MET A 97 2.39 0.98 18.97
CA MET A 97 2.70 -0.46 19.03
C MET A 97 1.87 -1.24 18.02
N LYS A 98 0.57 -0.96 17.92
CA LYS A 98 -0.34 -1.58 16.95
C LYS A 98 0.01 -1.23 15.51
N PHE A 99 0.39 0.02 15.26
CA PHE A 99 0.83 0.46 13.94
C PHE A 99 2.11 -0.27 13.53
N ASN A 100 3.11 -0.32 14.41
CA ASN A 100 4.33 -1.08 14.16
C ASN A 100 4.06 -2.59 13.99
N ASN A 101 3.05 -3.13 14.68
CA ASN A 101 2.60 -4.51 14.47
C ASN A 101 1.99 -4.71 13.08
N MET A 102 1.15 -3.80 12.59
CA MET A 102 0.61 -3.80 11.23
C MET A 102 1.73 -3.73 10.19
N VAL A 103 2.69 -2.81 10.34
CA VAL A 103 3.87 -2.71 9.45
C VAL A 103 4.69 -4.01 9.45
N THR A 104 4.76 -4.70 10.59
CA THR A 104 5.43 -5.99 10.68
C THR A 104 4.74 -7.06 9.84
N GLN A 105 3.40 -7.05 9.75
CA GLN A 105 2.70 -7.99 8.88
C GLN A 105 2.97 -7.74 7.39
N CYS A 106 3.11 -6.47 6.99
CA CYS A 106 3.61 -6.12 5.65
C CYS A 106 5.00 -6.74 5.43
N MET A 107 5.92 -6.57 6.39
CA MET A 107 7.29 -7.10 6.29
C MET A 107 7.33 -8.62 6.23
N ASN A 108 6.45 -9.32 6.94
CA ASN A 108 6.38 -10.78 6.96
C ASN A 108 5.98 -11.32 5.58
N CYS A 109 4.86 -10.85 5.03
CA CYS A 109 4.39 -11.25 3.70
C CYS A 109 5.43 -10.91 2.61
N HIS A 110 6.02 -9.71 2.67
CA HIS A 110 7.03 -9.29 1.71
C HIS A 110 8.38 -10.01 1.87
N SER A 111 8.66 -10.63 3.02
CA SER A 111 9.86 -11.47 3.17
C SER A 111 9.71 -12.82 2.45
N GLU A 112 8.48 -13.29 2.27
CA GLU A 112 8.16 -14.55 1.60
C GLU A 112 8.00 -14.38 0.09
N PHE A 113 7.14 -13.47 -0.35
CA PHE A 113 6.73 -13.42 -1.76
C PHE A 113 7.45 -12.36 -2.59
N CYS A 114 7.57 -11.15 -2.05
CA CYS A 114 7.94 -9.97 -2.83
C CYS A 114 8.92 -9.10 -2.05
N PRO A 115 10.24 -9.40 -2.05
CA PRO A 115 11.20 -8.72 -1.17
C PRO A 115 11.55 -7.28 -1.58
N GLY A 116 11.26 -6.88 -2.84
CA GLY A 116 11.62 -5.55 -3.36
C GLY A 116 11.13 -4.36 -2.53
N PRO A 117 9.84 -4.30 -2.13
CA PRO A 117 9.30 -3.19 -1.35
C PRO A 117 9.77 -3.11 0.12
N ARG A 118 10.43 -4.14 0.67
CA ARG A 118 10.78 -4.21 2.11
C ARG A 118 11.59 -3.02 2.60
N LYS A 119 12.54 -2.52 1.79
CA LYS A 119 13.34 -1.34 2.14
C LYS A 119 12.47 -0.10 2.36
N LYS A 120 11.42 0.07 1.55
CA LYS A 120 10.47 1.18 1.66
C LYS A 120 9.51 0.98 2.84
N ILE A 121 8.96 -0.22 2.99
CA ILE A 121 8.06 -0.58 4.10
C ILE A 121 8.75 -0.36 5.46
N LYS A 122 10.04 -0.68 5.58
CA LYS A 122 10.82 -0.43 6.80
C LYS A 122 10.80 1.05 7.24
N GLN A 123 10.59 1.99 6.34
CA GLN A 123 10.52 3.42 6.67
C GLN A 123 9.19 3.79 7.36
N LEU A 124 8.18 2.92 7.33
CA LEU A 124 6.90 3.18 8.00
C LEU A 124 7.00 3.07 9.51
N TYR A 125 7.89 2.24 10.06
CA TYR A 125 8.06 2.10 11.51
C TYR A 125 8.23 3.45 12.21
N ILE A 126 7.60 3.55 13.39
CA ILE A 126 7.69 4.71 14.30
C ILE A 126 8.60 4.30 15.46
N ASN A 127 9.63 5.11 15.73
CA ASN A 127 10.58 4.93 16.83
C ASN A 127 10.24 5.83 18.00
#